data_AF-A0A1V0RIP4-F1
#
_entry.id   AF-A0A1V0RIP4-F1
#
_cell.length_a   1.000
_cell.length_b   1.000
_cell.length_c   1.000
_cell.angle_alpha   90.00
_cell.angle_beta   90.00
_cell.angle_gamma   90.00
#
_symmetry.space_group_name_H-M   'P 1'
#
loop_
_entity.id
_entity.type
_entity.pdbx_description
1 polymer ?
#
loop_
_entity_poly.entity_id
_entity_poly.type
_entity_poly.pdbx_seq_one_letter_code
_entity_poly.pdbx_strand_id
1 'polypeptide(L)'
;MTSYGRGNPSPEYLDMVAMYERLHEEGEAAAGKSGTQTFPGKMLIRHAPGIKEMIDRTGAADILDYGAGKAVGYDLRDVALTKELTVPSIQDYWGVTDIRCYDPGHEPFKELPDRQYDGVICTDVLEHITTPDVPWIVEEMFGYARKFLYANVACYPAVKVLPNGQNVHCTVKSPEWWAGLFHGIAMRHTDVSYRLITSTATGRKKKFGFAKNRKKEYQTVERMA
;
A
#
# COMPACT_ATOMS: atom_id res chain seq x y z
N MET A 1 -13.19 -25.71 8.18
CA MET A 1 -13.25 -24.42 7.47
C MET A 1 -11.98 -24.32 6.65
N THR A 2 -12.08 -24.29 5.32
CA THR A 2 -10.96 -23.98 4.44
C THR A 2 -10.55 -22.53 4.70
N SER A 3 -9.30 -22.30 5.08
CA SER A 3 -8.76 -20.95 5.21
C SER A 3 -8.59 -20.33 3.82
N TYR A 4 -8.89 -19.04 3.67
CA TYR A 4 -8.56 -18.31 2.45
C TYR A 4 -7.05 -18.14 2.28
N GLY A 5 -6.60 -18.03 1.04
CA GLY A 5 -5.20 -17.86 0.66
C GLY A 5 -5.06 -17.61 -0.84
N ARG A 6 -3.85 -17.38 -1.36
CA ARG A 6 -3.64 -17.12 -2.79
C ARG A 6 -4.29 -18.15 -3.73
N GLY A 7 -4.20 -19.44 -3.40
CA GLY A 7 -4.81 -20.53 -4.17
C GLY A 7 -6.31 -20.73 -3.94
N ASN A 8 -6.89 -20.06 -2.96
CA ASN A 8 -8.32 -20.10 -2.61
C ASN A 8 -8.71 -18.75 -1.95
N PRO A 9 -8.69 -17.63 -2.67
CA PRO A 9 -9.03 -16.34 -2.11
C PRO A 9 -10.53 -16.27 -1.81
N SER A 10 -10.95 -15.30 -0.99
CA SER A 10 -12.39 -15.10 -0.79
C SER A 10 -13.09 -14.68 -2.10
N PRO A 11 -14.37 -15.04 -2.29
CA PRO A 11 -15.17 -14.51 -3.39
C PRO A 11 -15.17 -12.98 -3.42
N GLU A 12 -15.22 -12.33 -2.26
CA GLU A 12 -15.23 -10.88 -2.16
C GLU A 12 -13.90 -10.24 -2.63
N TYR A 13 -12.77 -10.90 -2.39
CA TYR A 13 -11.48 -10.48 -2.93
C TYR A 13 -11.44 -10.58 -4.45
N LEU A 14 -11.96 -11.68 -5.02
CA LEU A 14 -12.02 -11.85 -6.47
C LEU A 14 -12.90 -10.78 -7.14
N ASP A 15 -14.06 -10.50 -6.56
CA ASP A 15 -14.96 -9.44 -7.03
C ASP A 15 -14.30 -8.06 -6.95
N MET A 16 -13.56 -7.81 -5.87
CA MET A 16 -12.79 -6.58 -5.70
C MET A 16 -11.69 -6.45 -6.75
N VAL A 17 -10.88 -7.48 -6.98
CA VAL A 17 -9.83 -7.45 -8.02
C VAL A 17 -10.44 -7.13 -9.39
N ALA A 18 -11.51 -7.83 -9.79
CA ALA A 18 -12.22 -7.58 -11.05
C ALA A 18 -12.81 -6.15 -11.13
N MET A 19 -13.20 -5.58 -9.99
CA MET A 19 -13.66 -4.18 -9.93
C MET A 19 -12.51 -3.19 -10.13
N TYR A 20 -11.36 -3.42 -9.49
CA TYR A 20 -10.18 -2.56 -9.63
C TYR A 20 -9.60 -2.64 -11.05
N GLU A 21 -9.61 -3.82 -11.69
CA GLU A 21 -9.26 -3.99 -13.11
C GLU A 21 -10.07 -3.05 -14.00
N ARG A 22 -11.41 -3.07 -13.88
CA ARG A 22 -12.28 -2.16 -14.63
C ARG A 22 -12.00 -0.70 -14.33
N LEU A 23 -11.76 -0.34 -13.06
CA LEU A 23 -11.41 1.03 -12.69
C LEU A 23 -10.06 1.47 -13.28
N HIS A 24 -9.10 0.56 -13.46
CA HIS A 24 -7.83 0.86 -14.13
C HIS A 24 -8.03 1.23 -15.61
N GLU A 25 -8.98 0.57 -16.28
CA GLU A 25 -9.28 0.73 -17.71
C GLU A 25 -10.26 1.88 -17.99
N GLU A 26 -11.41 1.86 -17.34
CA GLU A 26 -12.52 2.79 -17.58
C GLU A 26 -12.34 4.09 -16.80
N GLY A 27 -11.69 4.02 -15.65
CA GLY A 27 -11.54 5.13 -14.71
C GLY A 27 -12.69 5.27 -13.73
N GLU A 28 -12.56 6.24 -12.85
CA GLU A 28 -13.53 6.53 -11.79
C GLU A 28 -14.47 7.65 -12.25
N ALA A 29 -15.53 7.29 -13.00
CA ALA A 29 -16.47 8.24 -13.59
C ALA A 29 -17.08 9.21 -12.56
N ALA A 30 -17.41 8.73 -11.36
CA ALA A 30 -17.94 9.55 -10.27
C ALA A 30 -16.96 10.64 -9.79
N ALA A 31 -15.66 10.46 -10.03
CA ALA A 31 -14.61 11.43 -9.72
C ALA A 31 -14.11 12.20 -10.96
N GLY A 32 -14.73 11.99 -12.13
CA GLY A 32 -14.32 12.60 -13.39
C GLY A 32 -12.91 12.19 -13.84
N LYS A 33 -12.45 10.99 -13.47
CA LYS A 33 -11.12 10.49 -13.82
C LYS A 33 -11.22 9.43 -14.91
N SER A 34 -10.39 9.57 -15.95
CA SER A 34 -10.19 8.49 -16.92
C SER A 34 -9.43 7.31 -16.32
N GLY A 35 -9.40 6.18 -17.03
CA GLY A 35 -8.53 5.04 -16.70
C GLY A 35 -7.09 5.49 -16.46
N THR A 36 -6.51 6.24 -17.41
CA THR A 36 -5.12 6.75 -17.32
C THR A 36 -4.84 7.61 -16.08
N GLN A 37 -5.85 8.27 -15.50
CA GLN A 37 -5.72 9.10 -14.30
C GLN A 37 -6.01 8.35 -13.00
N THR A 38 -6.53 7.13 -13.09
CA THR A 38 -6.97 6.32 -11.96
C THR A 38 -5.82 5.46 -11.46
N PHE A 39 -5.61 5.47 -10.14
CA PHE A 39 -4.51 4.78 -9.44
C PHE A 39 -3.10 5.04 -10.00
N PRO A 40 -2.63 6.31 -10.07
CA PRO A 40 -1.35 6.63 -10.68
C PRO A 40 -0.11 6.17 -9.89
N GLY A 41 -0.25 5.54 -8.72
CA GLY A 41 0.90 5.11 -7.89
C GLY A 41 1.67 6.24 -7.20
N LYS A 42 1.26 7.51 -7.33
CA LYS A 42 2.03 8.66 -6.81
C LYS A 42 2.03 8.82 -5.28
N MET A 43 1.23 8.04 -4.54
CA MET A 43 1.20 8.13 -3.08
C MET A 43 2.51 7.63 -2.46
N LEU A 44 3.22 6.71 -3.12
CA LEU A 44 4.52 6.19 -2.69
C LEU A 44 5.53 7.32 -2.39
N ILE A 45 5.46 8.44 -3.13
CA ILE A 45 6.41 9.57 -3.02
C ILE A 45 6.44 10.13 -1.60
N ARG A 46 5.29 10.14 -0.90
CA ARG A 46 5.18 10.62 0.49
C ARG A 46 5.89 9.70 1.48
N HIS A 47 6.06 8.44 1.10
CA HIS A 47 6.71 7.40 1.90
C HIS A 47 8.17 7.19 1.51
N ALA A 48 8.63 7.79 0.41
CA ALA A 48 9.98 7.59 -0.11
C ALA A 48 11.09 7.83 0.94
N PRO A 49 11.05 8.87 1.79
CA PRO A 49 12.06 9.04 2.84
C PRO A 49 12.05 7.91 3.89
N GLY A 50 10.86 7.46 4.31
CA GLY A 50 10.74 6.38 5.29
C GLY A 50 11.16 5.02 4.74
N ILE A 51 10.95 4.80 3.44
CA ILE A 51 11.43 3.62 2.71
C ILE A 51 12.95 3.68 2.53
N LYS A 52 13.52 4.85 2.19
CA LYS A 52 14.97 5.07 2.12
C LYS A 52 15.67 4.69 3.42
N GLU A 53 15.10 5.09 4.55
CA GLU A 53 15.65 4.73 5.85
C GLU A 53 15.70 3.21 6.08
N MET A 54 14.65 2.48 5.67
CA MET A 54 14.64 1.01 5.76
C MET A 54 15.68 0.39 4.80
N ILE A 55 15.81 0.92 3.59
CA ILE A 55 16.83 0.51 2.62
C ILE A 55 18.23 0.70 3.21
N ASP A 56 18.52 1.86 3.80
CA ASP A 56 19.83 2.17 4.38
C ASP A 56 20.17 1.29 5.57
N ARG A 57 19.20 1.05 6.45
CA ARG A 57 19.40 0.22 7.65
C ARG A 57 19.63 -1.25 7.33
N THR A 58 19.12 -1.73 6.20
CA THR A 58 19.18 -3.14 5.81
C THR A 58 20.14 -3.42 4.66
N GLY A 59 20.62 -2.38 3.97
CA GLY A 59 21.40 -2.52 2.75
C GLY A 59 20.62 -3.19 1.62
N ALA A 60 19.32 -2.89 1.50
CA ALA A 60 18.48 -3.46 0.44
C ALA A 60 18.89 -2.94 -0.94
N ALA A 61 18.98 -3.82 -1.94
CA ALA A 61 19.39 -3.48 -3.30
C ALA A 61 18.25 -3.54 -4.32
N ASP A 62 17.19 -4.30 -4.06
CA ASP A 62 16.02 -4.42 -4.92
C ASP A 62 14.71 -4.36 -4.14
N ILE A 63 13.67 -3.80 -4.78
CA ILE A 63 12.37 -3.55 -4.16
C ILE A 63 11.25 -4.18 -4.97
N LEU A 64 10.29 -4.80 -4.28
CA LEU A 64 8.97 -5.10 -4.80
C LEU A 64 7.96 -4.05 -4.28
N ASP A 65 7.32 -3.32 -5.18
CA ASP A 65 6.16 -2.47 -4.87
C ASP A 65 4.86 -3.27 -5.08
N TYR A 66 4.26 -3.69 -3.97
CA TYR A 66 3.10 -4.56 -3.91
C TYR A 66 1.81 -3.72 -3.84
N GLY A 67 1.11 -3.63 -4.96
CA GLY A 67 -0.02 -2.72 -5.20
C GLY A 67 0.42 -1.36 -5.74
N ALA A 68 1.33 -1.35 -6.71
CA ALA A 68 1.95 -0.14 -7.27
C ALA A 68 0.98 0.76 -8.09
N GLY A 69 -0.23 0.28 -8.38
CA GLY A 69 -1.13 0.89 -9.35
C GLY A 69 -0.44 1.02 -10.70
N LYS A 70 -0.47 2.21 -11.30
CA LYS A 70 0.19 2.50 -12.58
C LYS A 70 1.69 2.84 -12.48
N ALA A 71 2.28 2.78 -11.29
CA ALA A 71 3.72 3.03 -11.08
C ALA A 71 4.27 4.39 -11.58
N VAL A 72 3.41 5.37 -11.93
CA VAL A 72 3.83 6.66 -12.52
C VAL A 72 4.80 7.42 -11.61
N GLY A 73 4.78 7.16 -10.29
CA GLY A 73 5.72 7.74 -9.35
C GLY A 73 7.20 7.46 -9.69
N TYR A 74 7.51 6.32 -10.31
CA TYR A 74 8.87 5.95 -10.70
C TYR A 74 9.35 6.63 -11.99
N ASP A 75 8.42 7.01 -12.87
CA ASP A 75 8.72 7.72 -14.13
C ASP A 75 8.98 9.23 -13.93
N LEU A 76 8.57 9.78 -12.77
CA LEU A 76 8.74 11.20 -12.49
C LEU A 76 10.22 11.57 -12.34
N ARG A 77 10.55 12.75 -12.85
CA ARG A 77 11.85 13.39 -12.68
C ARG A 77 11.72 14.65 -11.84
N ASP A 78 12.82 15.04 -11.20
CA ASP A 78 12.87 16.20 -10.29
C ASP A 78 11.77 16.14 -9.23
N VAL A 79 11.68 15.00 -8.55
CA VAL A 79 10.64 14.67 -7.59
C VAL A 79 10.88 15.42 -6.28
N ALA A 80 9.99 16.36 -5.95
CA ALA A 80 10.00 17.03 -4.65
C ALA A 80 9.50 16.07 -3.55
N LEU A 81 10.39 15.62 -2.67
CA LEU A 81 10.07 14.79 -1.50
C LEU A 81 9.66 15.63 -0.30
N THR A 82 10.31 16.79 -0.13
CA THR A 82 9.93 17.84 0.83
C THR A 82 9.99 19.19 0.13
N LYS A 83 9.74 20.28 0.86
CA LYS A 83 9.91 21.64 0.31
C LYS A 83 11.37 21.96 -0.01
N GLU A 84 12.30 21.31 0.67
CA GLU A 84 13.74 21.56 0.61
C GLU A 84 14.52 20.44 -0.11
N LEU A 85 13.87 19.31 -0.44
CA LEU A 85 14.50 18.15 -1.05
C LEU A 85 13.79 17.76 -2.36
N THR A 86 14.52 17.94 -3.46
CA THR A 86 14.16 17.45 -4.79
C THR A 86 15.20 16.43 -5.25
N VAL A 87 14.75 15.31 -5.80
CA VAL A 87 15.61 14.20 -6.24
C VAL A 87 15.41 13.88 -7.72
N PRO A 88 16.43 13.39 -8.44
CA PRO A 88 16.31 13.11 -9.88
C PRO A 88 15.24 12.06 -10.21
N SER A 89 15.10 11.04 -9.38
CA SER A 89 14.02 10.04 -9.42
C SER A 89 13.90 9.33 -8.07
N ILE A 90 12.81 8.57 -7.87
CA ILE A 90 12.65 7.74 -6.67
C ILE A 90 13.72 6.65 -6.60
N GLN A 91 14.03 6.00 -7.72
CA GLN A 91 15.03 4.93 -7.76
C GLN A 91 16.43 5.46 -7.41
N ASP A 92 16.82 6.61 -7.97
CA ASP A 92 18.12 7.24 -7.68
C ASP A 92 18.20 7.65 -6.20
N TYR A 93 17.11 8.21 -5.66
CA TYR A 93 17.06 8.56 -4.24
C TYR A 93 17.17 7.35 -3.33
N TRP A 94 16.53 6.23 -3.70
CA TRP A 94 16.62 4.98 -2.98
C TRP A 94 17.98 4.30 -3.10
N GLY A 95 18.70 4.54 -4.20
CA GLY A 95 20.00 3.90 -4.45
C GLY A 95 19.87 2.39 -4.69
N VAL A 96 18.71 1.95 -5.22
CA VAL A 96 18.41 0.54 -5.50
C VAL A 96 18.60 0.24 -6.98
N THR A 97 19.06 -0.98 -7.29
CA THR A 97 19.38 -1.39 -8.66
C THR A 97 18.15 -1.85 -9.43
N ASP A 98 17.11 -2.32 -8.74
CA ASP A 98 15.90 -2.86 -9.36
C ASP A 98 14.64 -2.53 -8.56
N ILE A 99 13.54 -2.27 -9.27
CA ILE A 99 12.21 -2.06 -8.70
C ILE A 99 11.22 -2.85 -9.55
N ARG A 100 10.63 -3.89 -8.97
CA ARG A 100 9.51 -4.62 -9.58
C ARG A 100 8.21 -4.06 -9.06
N CYS A 101 7.29 -3.71 -9.96
CA CYS A 101 5.92 -3.38 -9.61
C CYS A 101 5.01 -4.61 -9.73
N TYR A 102 4.12 -4.79 -8.78
CA TYR A 102 3.02 -5.75 -8.82
C TYR A 102 1.70 -5.02 -8.51
N ASP A 103 0.65 -5.30 -9.26
CA ASP A 103 -0.72 -4.88 -8.95
C ASP A 103 -1.71 -5.87 -9.59
N PRO A 104 -2.51 -6.61 -8.82
CA PRO A 104 -3.42 -7.62 -9.36
C PRO A 104 -4.50 -7.01 -10.26
N GLY A 105 -4.77 -5.71 -10.12
CA GLY A 105 -5.77 -4.99 -10.89
C GLY A 105 -5.24 -4.30 -12.14
N HIS A 106 -3.95 -4.41 -12.47
CA HIS A 106 -3.37 -3.61 -13.54
C HIS A 106 -2.36 -4.36 -14.41
N GLU A 107 -2.68 -4.53 -15.69
CA GLU A 107 -1.65 -4.81 -16.70
C GLU A 107 -0.81 -3.55 -16.94
N PRO A 108 0.54 -3.62 -16.94
CA PRO A 108 1.37 -4.83 -17.10
C PRO A 108 1.93 -5.43 -15.80
N PHE A 109 1.41 -5.05 -14.63
CA PHE A 109 1.94 -5.45 -13.32
C PHE A 109 1.16 -6.60 -12.66
N LYS A 110 0.29 -7.27 -13.40
CA LYS A 110 -0.61 -8.31 -12.88
C LYS A 110 0.11 -9.61 -12.53
N GLU A 111 1.23 -9.88 -13.19
CA GLU A 111 2.00 -11.11 -12.97
C GLU A 111 2.60 -11.16 -11.57
N LEU A 112 2.38 -12.28 -10.88
CA LEU A 112 2.97 -12.50 -9.55
C LEU A 112 4.50 -12.45 -9.60
N PRO A 113 5.15 -11.93 -8.56
CA PRO A 113 6.59 -12.02 -8.43
C PRO A 113 7.03 -13.49 -8.37
N ASP A 114 8.11 -13.81 -9.09
CA ASP A 114 8.68 -15.16 -9.22
C ASP A 114 9.87 -15.42 -8.28
N ARG A 115 10.32 -14.38 -7.56
CA ARG A 115 11.43 -14.42 -6.62
C ARG A 115 11.16 -13.53 -5.41
N GLN A 116 12.01 -13.66 -4.39
CA GLN A 116 12.06 -12.71 -3.29
C GLN A 116 12.85 -11.44 -3.66
N TYR A 117 12.65 -10.39 -2.89
CA TYR A 117 13.28 -9.07 -2.98
C TYR A 117 13.82 -8.66 -1.62
N ASP A 118 14.83 -7.81 -1.57
CA ASP A 118 15.39 -7.31 -0.32
C ASP A 118 14.34 -6.52 0.46
N GLY A 119 13.65 -5.59 -0.21
CA GLY A 119 12.53 -4.87 0.36
C GLY A 119 11.21 -5.18 -0.34
N VAL A 120 10.14 -5.33 0.43
CA VAL A 120 8.76 -5.27 -0.07
C VAL A 120 8.11 -4.02 0.48
N ILE A 121 7.42 -3.25 -0.36
CA ILE A 121 6.68 -2.06 0.05
C ILE A 121 5.21 -2.18 -0.35
N CYS A 122 4.31 -1.59 0.44
CA CYS A 122 2.88 -1.58 0.17
C CYS A 122 2.24 -0.31 0.74
N THR A 123 1.81 0.63 -0.10
CA THR A 123 1.34 1.95 0.35
C THR A 123 -0.09 2.26 -0.09
N ASP A 124 -1.00 2.46 0.87
CA ASP A 124 -2.43 2.77 0.62
C ASP A 124 -3.14 1.66 -0.19
N VAL A 125 -2.95 0.40 0.20
CA VAL A 125 -3.51 -0.79 -0.48
C VAL A 125 -4.30 -1.69 0.49
N LEU A 126 -3.73 -2.03 1.66
CA LEU A 126 -4.28 -3.06 2.55
C LEU A 126 -5.65 -2.70 3.11
N GLU A 127 -5.97 -1.42 3.28
CA GLU A 127 -7.30 -0.95 3.69
C GLU A 127 -8.38 -1.23 2.64
N HIS A 128 -7.99 -1.40 1.37
CA HIS A 128 -8.88 -1.72 0.27
C HIS A 128 -9.20 -3.22 0.21
N ILE A 129 -8.34 -4.07 0.77
CA ILE A 129 -8.52 -5.52 0.82
C ILE A 129 -9.63 -5.90 1.82
N THR A 130 -10.43 -6.89 1.47
CA THR A 130 -11.45 -7.50 2.33
C THR A 130 -10.82 -8.16 3.56
N THR A 131 -11.41 -7.96 4.75
CA THR A 131 -10.81 -8.39 6.03
C THR A 131 -10.41 -9.87 6.08
N PRO A 132 -11.13 -10.84 5.48
CA PRO A 132 -10.71 -12.24 5.45
C PRO A 132 -9.40 -12.50 4.71
N ASP A 133 -9.03 -11.64 3.76
CA ASP A 133 -7.88 -11.84 2.88
C ASP A 133 -6.62 -11.09 3.32
N VAL A 134 -6.80 -10.05 4.15
CA VAL A 134 -5.69 -9.26 4.69
C VAL A 134 -4.60 -10.15 5.34
N PRO A 135 -4.91 -11.13 6.22
CA PRO A 135 -3.86 -11.90 6.88
C PRO A 135 -2.96 -12.69 5.92
N TRP A 136 -3.55 -13.33 4.89
CA TRP A 136 -2.75 -14.12 3.96
C TRP A 136 -1.99 -13.24 2.97
N ILE A 137 -2.51 -12.06 2.61
CA ILE A 137 -1.76 -11.10 1.79
C ILE A 137 -0.58 -10.53 2.56
N VAL A 138 -0.75 -10.19 3.85
CA VAL A 138 0.38 -9.75 4.68
C VAL A 138 1.41 -10.85 4.83
N GLU A 139 1.00 -12.11 5.05
CA GLU A 139 1.90 -13.27 5.04
C GLU A 139 2.66 -13.41 3.72
N GLU A 140 1.98 -13.24 2.59
CA GLU A 140 2.59 -13.35 1.27
C GLU A 140 3.64 -12.25 1.03
N MET A 141 3.34 -11.01 1.42
CA MET A 141 4.32 -9.91 1.35
C MET A 141 5.56 -10.18 2.21
N PHE A 142 5.40 -10.74 3.41
CA PHE A 142 6.55 -11.19 4.20
C PHE A 142 7.31 -12.31 3.50
N GLY A 143 6.61 -13.26 2.86
CA GLY A 143 7.23 -14.33 2.07
C GLY A 143 8.05 -13.84 0.87
N TYR A 144 7.72 -12.68 0.31
CA TYR A 144 8.51 -12.04 -0.75
C TYR A 144 9.70 -11.22 -0.24
N ALA A 145 9.77 -10.88 1.05
CA ALA A 145 10.81 -10.04 1.62
C ALA A 145 11.99 -10.86 2.16
N ARG A 146 13.22 -10.47 1.81
CA ARG A 146 14.46 -11.01 2.38
C ARG A 146 14.98 -10.19 3.55
N LYS A 147 14.78 -8.86 3.53
CA LYS A 147 15.38 -7.95 4.52
C LYS A 147 14.35 -7.06 5.22
N PHE A 148 13.42 -6.45 4.48
CA PHE A 148 12.36 -5.68 5.11
C PHE A 148 11.01 -5.66 4.38
N LEU A 149 9.97 -5.40 5.16
CA LEU A 149 8.64 -5.01 4.70
C LEU A 149 8.28 -3.60 5.18
N TYR A 150 7.86 -2.71 4.29
CA TYR A 150 7.30 -1.40 4.62
C TYR A 150 5.83 -1.34 4.21
N ALA A 151 4.94 -1.01 5.12
CA ALA A 151 3.52 -0.87 4.83
C ALA A 151 2.96 0.45 5.35
N ASN A 152 2.03 1.05 4.60
CA ASN A 152 1.21 2.16 5.07
C ASN A 152 -0.28 1.87 4.87
N VAL A 153 -1.08 2.09 5.92
CA VAL A 153 -2.51 1.77 5.93
C VAL A 153 -3.36 2.88 6.54
N ALA A 154 -4.40 3.32 5.83
CA ALA A 154 -5.41 4.22 6.38
C ALA A 154 -6.42 3.49 7.30
N CYS A 155 -6.47 3.88 8.58
CA CYS A 155 -7.37 3.35 9.60
C CYS A 155 -8.67 4.17 9.72
N TYR A 156 -9.17 4.73 8.62
CA TYR A 156 -10.40 5.52 8.59
C TYR A 156 -11.13 5.32 7.25
N PRO A 157 -12.46 5.51 7.18
CA PRO A 157 -13.19 5.37 5.92
C PRO A 157 -12.75 6.40 4.89
N ALA A 158 -12.59 5.98 3.64
CA ALA A 158 -12.33 6.89 2.54
C ALA A 158 -13.50 7.87 2.34
N VAL A 159 -13.22 8.97 1.65
CA VAL A 159 -14.28 9.85 1.14
C VAL A 159 -15.06 9.17 0.02
N LYS A 160 -14.42 8.25 -0.70
CA LYS A 160 -14.93 7.59 -1.90
C LYS A 160 -15.74 6.34 -1.58
N VAL A 161 -16.71 6.08 -2.44
CA VAL A 161 -17.52 4.86 -2.44
C VAL A 161 -17.42 4.18 -3.80
N LEU A 162 -17.44 2.86 -3.79
CA LEU A 162 -17.47 2.02 -4.98
C LEU A 162 -18.85 2.10 -5.67
N PRO A 163 -18.96 1.69 -6.95
CA PRO A 163 -20.24 1.66 -7.66
C PRO A 163 -21.34 0.83 -6.97
N ASN A 164 -20.95 -0.17 -6.17
CA ASN A 164 -21.86 -0.98 -5.37
C ASN A 164 -22.33 -0.29 -4.05
N GLY A 165 -21.91 0.95 -3.80
CA GLY A 165 -22.25 1.74 -2.61
C GLY A 165 -21.39 1.49 -1.38
N GLN A 166 -20.45 0.54 -1.42
CA GLN A 166 -19.53 0.29 -0.31
C GLN A 166 -18.40 1.32 -0.26
N ASN A 167 -17.79 1.53 0.92
CA ASN A 167 -16.61 2.38 1.01
C ASN A 167 -15.42 1.70 0.33
N VAL A 168 -14.58 2.45 -0.37
CA VAL A 168 -13.39 1.86 -1.01
C VAL A 168 -12.40 1.29 0.02
N HIS A 169 -12.39 1.80 1.26
CA HIS A 169 -11.67 1.14 2.36
C HIS A 169 -12.57 0.05 2.95
N CYS A 170 -12.41 -1.17 2.44
CA CYS A 170 -13.16 -2.36 2.86
C CYS A 170 -12.79 -2.79 4.29
N THR A 171 -11.52 -2.63 4.69
CA THR A 171 -11.03 -2.99 6.03
C THR A 171 -10.66 -1.74 6.81
N VAL A 172 -11.63 -1.21 7.58
CA VAL A 172 -11.40 -0.11 8.52
C VAL A 172 -11.23 -0.68 9.93
N LYS A 173 -9.98 -0.93 10.31
CA LYS A 173 -9.58 -1.41 11.64
C LYS A 173 -8.69 -0.38 12.34
N SER A 174 -8.55 -0.51 13.67
CA SER A 174 -7.73 0.41 14.45
C SER A 174 -6.23 0.16 14.20
N PRO A 175 -5.35 1.15 14.45
CA PRO A 175 -3.91 0.96 14.41
C PRO A 175 -3.42 -0.25 15.18
N GLU A 176 -3.99 -0.52 16.36
CA GLU A 176 -3.61 -1.64 17.23
C GLU A 176 -3.95 -3.00 16.60
N TRP A 177 -5.07 -3.10 15.88
CA TRP A 177 -5.42 -4.33 15.16
C TRP A 177 -4.41 -4.63 14.06
N TRP A 178 -4.04 -3.61 13.27
CA TRP A 178 -3.03 -3.73 12.22
C TRP A 178 -1.67 -4.09 12.80
N ALA A 179 -1.25 -3.41 13.87
CA ALA A 179 -0.01 -3.69 14.57
C ALA A 179 0.04 -5.14 15.11
N GLY A 180 -1.05 -5.61 15.73
CA GLY A 180 -1.16 -6.98 16.21
C GLY A 180 -1.09 -8.02 15.09
N LEU A 181 -1.78 -7.77 13.98
CA LEU A 181 -1.73 -8.63 12.80
C LEU A 181 -0.32 -8.73 12.22
N PHE A 182 0.31 -7.58 11.94
CA PHE A 182 1.68 -7.52 11.40
C PHE A 182 2.68 -8.17 12.34
N HIS A 183 2.60 -7.89 13.65
CA HIS A 183 3.49 -8.48 14.64
C HIS A 183 3.32 -10.00 14.71
N GLY A 184 2.08 -10.49 14.76
CA GLY A 184 1.79 -11.93 14.82
C GLY A 184 2.28 -12.69 13.58
N ILE A 185 2.25 -12.07 12.40
CA ILE A 185 2.84 -12.61 11.16
C ILE A 185 4.37 -12.53 11.21
N ALA A 186 4.93 -11.37 11.58
CA ALA A 186 6.36 -11.15 11.66
C ALA A 186 7.10 -12.12 12.60
N MET A 187 6.41 -12.70 13.60
CA MET A 187 6.99 -13.73 14.46
C MET A 187 7.28 -15.06 13.73
N ARG A 188 6.74 -15.26 12.52
CA ARG A 188 7.09 -16.38 11.62
C ARG A 188 8.21 -16.04 10.62
N HIS A 189 8.56 -14.76 10.51
CA HIS A 189 9.55 -14.19 9.57
C HIS A 189 10.56 -13.35 10.36
N THR A 190 11.24 -13.97 11.34
CA THR A 190 12.05 -13.24 12.32
C THR A 190 13.29 -12.54 11.74
N ASP A 191 13.73 -13.00 10.58
CA ASP A 191 14.82 -12.47 9.76
C ASP A 191 14.42 -11.24 8.92
N VAL A 192 13.11 -10.95 8.81
CA VAL A 192 12.59 -9.80 8.05
C VAL A 192 12.27 -8.64 8.98
N SER A 193 12.94 -7.51 8.80
CA SER A 193 12.57 -6.26 9.47
C SER A 193 11.22 -5.76 8.96
N TYR A 194 10.43 -5.04 9.75
CA TYR A 194 9.25 -4.38 9.20
C TYR A 194 9.00 -3.02 9.81
N ARG A 195 8.37 -2.15 9.03
CA ARG A 195 7.81 -0.88 9.47
C ARG A 195 6.40 -0.74 8.93
N LEU A 196 5.44 -0.66 9.85
CA LEU A 196 4.04 -0.39 9.56
C LEU A 196 3.72 1.04 9.99
N ILE A 197 3.26 1.86 9.05
CA ILE A 197 2.66 3.16 9.32
C ILE A 197 1.15 3.01 9.23
N THR A 198 0.46 3.47 10.26
CA THR A 198 -1.00 3.57 10.28
C THR A 198 -1.39 5.02 10.43
N SER A 199 -2.55 5.39 9.89
CA SER A 199 -3.08 6.74 10.06
C SER A 199 -4.54 6.74 10.46
N THR A 200 -4.88 7.56 11.45
CA THR A 200 -6.25 7.87 11.84
C THR A 200 -6.59 9.30 11.39
N ALA A 201 -7.88 9.58 11.19
CA ALA A 201 -8.34 10.91 10.84
C ALA A 201 -9.24 11.46 11.95
N THR A 202 -8.76 12.46 12.69
CA THR A 202 -9.50 13.11 13.77
C THR A 202 -10.24 14.36 13.25
N GLY A 203 -11.53 14.48 13.62
CA GLY A 203 -12.39 15.63 13.28
C GLY A 203 -13.86 15.27 12.97
N ARG A 204 -14.80 16.18 13.26
CA ARG A 204 -16.23 15.97 12.96
C ARG A 204 -16.49 15.97 11.44
N LYS A 205 -17.36 15.07 10.95
CA LYS A 205 -18.09 15.29 9.67
C LYS A 205 -18.75 16.66 9.75
N LYS A 206 -18.74 17.47 8.67
CA LYS A 206 -19.43 18.78 8.60
C LYS A 206 -20.78 18.70 9.32
N LYS A 207 -20.88 19.34 10.48
CA LYS A 207 -22.16 19.58 11.16
C LYS A 207 -22.30 21.09 11.22
N PHE A 208 -23.28 21.63 10.51
CA PHE A 208 -23.60 23.08 10.45
C PHE A 208 -22.52 23.99 9.85
N GLY A 209 -22.01 23.67 8.64
CA GLY A 209 -21.23 24.63 7.84
C GLY A 209 -19.80 24.93 8.31
N PHE A 210 -19.46 24.69 9.57
CA PHE A 210 -18.11 24.84 10.12
C PHE A 210 -17.45 23.47 10.29
N ALA A 211 -16.72 23.00 9.27
CA ALA A 211 -15.77 21.89 9.45
C ALA A 211 -14.35 22.43 9.33
N LYS A 212 -13.56 22.20 10.37
CA LYS A 212 -12.10 22.18 10.23
C LYS A 212 -11.72 20.93 9.43
N ASN A 213 -10.69 21.04 8.59
CA ASN A 213 -10.13 19.89 7.88
C ASN A 213 -9.78 18.77 8.88
N ARG A 214 -10.04 17.51 8.51
CA ARG A 214 -9.64 16.36 9.33
C ARG A 214 -8.12 16.40 9.50
N LYS A 215 -7.65 16.37 10.74
CA LYS A 215 -6.23 16.20 11.03
C LYS A 215 -5.91 14.72 10.93
N LYS A 216 -4.83 14.38 10.23
CA LYS A 216 -4.32 13.00 10.23
C LYS A 216 -3.34 12.85 11.39
N GLU A 217 -3.48 11.76 12.12
CA GLU A 217 -2.54 11.31 13.15
C GLU A 217 -1.90 10.02 12.64
N TYR A 218 -0.58 9.94 12.71
CA TYR A 218 0.19 8.80 12.21
C TYR A 218 0.79 8.04 13.40
N GLN A 219 0.75 6.72 13.34
CA GLN A 219 1.42 5.83 14.28
C GLN A 219 2.36 4.91 13.51
N THR A 220 3.58 4.74 14.02
CA THR A 220 4.58 3.84 13.43
C THR A 220 4.84 2.69 14.41
N VAL A 221 4.79 1.47 13.90
CA VAL A 221 5.23 0.26 14.60
C VAL A 221 6.31 -0.38 13.76
N GLU A 222 7.45 -0.69 14.36
CA GLU A 222 8.56 -1.32 13.66
C GLU A 222 9.26 -2.39 14.49
N ARG A 223 9.91 -3.32 13.80
CA ARG A 223 10.85 -4.29 14.35
C ARG A 223 12.01 -4.43 13.36
N MET A 224 13.24 -4.33 13.84
CA MET A 224 14.40 -4.74 13.07
C MET A 224 14.78 -6.18 13.43
N ALA A 225 15.15 -6.94 12.41
CA ALA A 225 15.76 -8.26 12.55
C ALA A 225 17.24 -8.16 12.94
#